data_AF-A0A9D4BGA5-F1
#
_entry.id   AF-A0A9D4BGA5-F1
#
_cell.length_a   1.000
_cell.length_b   1.000
_cell.length_c   1.000
_cell.angle_alpha   90.00
_cell.angle_beta   90.00
_cell.angle_gamma   90.00
#
_symmetry.space_group_name_H-M   'P 1'
#
loop_
_entity.id
_entity.type
_entity.pdbx_description
1 polymer ?
#
loop_
_entity_poly.entity_id
_entity_poly.type
_entity_poly.pdbx_seq_one_letter_code
_entity_poly.pdbx_strand_id
1 'polypeptide(L)'
;MGSFNKYENLGKYHTLEKEKKGAFKDGTDILIRSGRDGNPIIRAMFGILSGLLTGAIFLVILRFSFDYTYLQAGIITVVYTVFVCIGLAFSSICRCIMAVLVPNFFTGKGRVIILSIIFGVMLSGPIANISHNFKESGNSLACSIDLINTQLQVLQRKLEEPVKDMAIYVNKQKEVLDKTIFAAHRSIVEAQSTLEEINQTLATAGPTLEALYQVCSQKRSVVFPFRDIEMQF
;
A
#
# COMPACT_ATOMS: atom_id res chain seq x y z
N MET A 1 22.24 -8.96 29.04
CA MET A 1 23.05 -9.93 28.26
C MET A 1 23.14 -9.57 26.76
N GLY A 2 23.16 -8.28 26.39
CA GLY A 2 23.12 -7.85 24.97
C GLY A 2 24.32 -7.02 24.49
N SER A 3 25.28 -6.71 25.36
CA SER A 3 26.42 -5.83 25.02
C SER A 3 27.59 -6.59 24.40
N PHE A 4 27.80 -7.86 24.75
CA PHE A 4 28.94 -8.68 24.28
C PHE A 4 28.88 -9.00 22.78
N ASN A 5 27.68 -9.24 22.25
CA ASN A 5 27.46 -9.59 20.84
C ASN A 5 27.77 -8.40 19.89
N LYS A 6 27.67 -7.15 20.39
CA LYS A 6 27.99 -5.95 19.61
C LYS A 6 29.50 -5.82 19.36
N TYR A 7 30.33 -6.14 20.36
CA TYR A 7 31.80 -6.04 20.24
C TYR A 7 32.39 -7.18 19.39
N GLU A 8 31.82 -8.38 19.45
CA GLU A 8 32.24 -9.51 18.60
C GLU A 8 31.95 -9.24 17.11
N ASN A 9 30.77 -8.67 16.82
CA ASN A 9 30.42 -8.27 15.45
C ASN A 9 31.30 -7.11 14.96
N LEU A 10 31.58 -6.08 15.78
CA LEU A 10 32.52 -5.01 15.42
C LEU A 10 33.94 -5.54 15.11
N GLY A 11 34.41 -6.53 15.88
CA GLY A 11 35.67 -7.22 15.62
C GLY A 11 35.68 -7.87 14.23
N LYS A 12 34.63 -8.62 13.88
CA LYS A 12 34.48 -9.22 12.54
C LYS A 12 34.47 -8.18 11.41
N TYR A 13 33.76 -7.06 11.56
CA TYR A 13 33.76 -6.00 10.54
C TYR A 13 35.14 -5.40 10.31
N HIS A 14 35.89 -5.13 11.38
CA HIS A 14 37.24 -4.58 11.28
C HIS A 14 38.24 -5.56 10.64
N THR A 15 38.11 -6.87 10.90
CA THR A 15 38.99 -7.89 10.29
C THR A 15 38.69 -8.06 8.81
N LEU A 16 37.41 -8.11 8.42
CA LEU A 16 36.99 -8.19 7.02
C LEU A 16 37.42 -6.95 6.21
N GLU A 17 37.36 -5.76 6.82
CA GLU A 17 37.81 -4.54 6.18
C GLU A 17 39.34 -4.53 5.98
N LYS A 18 40.11 -5.05 6.94
CA LYS A 18 41.56 -5.21 6.83
C LYS A 18 41.94 -6.24 5.77
N GLU A 19 41.25 -7.37 5.70
CA GLU A 19 41.49 -8.44 4.72
C GLU A 19 41.19 -7.95 3.30
N LYS A 20 40.05 -7.26 3.10
CA LYS A 20 39.71 -6.62 1.81
C LYS A 20 40.71 -5.55 1.41
N LYS A 21 41.19 -4.73 2.35
CA LYS A 21 42.23 -3.73 2.08
C LYS A 21 43.58 -4.39 1.74
N GLY A 22 43.93 -5.51 2.38
CA GLY A 22 45.13 -6.28 2.11
C GLY A 22 45.12 -6.94 0.72
N ALA A 23 44.04 -7.65 0.39
CA ALA A 23 43.87 -8.28 -0.92
C ALA A 23 43.81 -7.25 -2.06
N PHE A 24 43.16 -6.10 -1.82
CA PHE A 24 43.13 -5.01 -2.77
C PHE A 24 44.52 -4.42 -2.99
N LYS A 25 45.27 -4.17 -1.90
CA LYS A 25 46.62 -3.61 -1.95
C LYS A 25 47.57 -4.53 -2.73
N ASP A 26 47.52 -5.83 -2.47
CA ASP A 26 48.34 -6.85 -3.15
C ASP A 26 48.06 -6.89 -4.66
N GLY A 27 46.79 -6.84 -5.07
CA GLY A 27 46.40 -6.75 -6.48
C GLY A 27 46.86 -5.46 -7.18
N THR A 28 46.74 -4.30 -6.51
CA THR A 28 47.26 -3.03 -7.05
C THR A 28 48.78 -2.98 -7.10
N ASP A 29 49.48 -3.57 -6.13
CA ASP A 29 50.95 -3.61 -6.13
C ASP A 29 51.47 -4.49 -7.27
N ILE A 30 50.79 -5.60 -7.61
CA ILE A 30 51.11 -6.41 -8.80
C ILE A 30 50.93 -5.60 -10.09
N LEU A 31 49.87 -4.77 -10.19
CA LEU A 31 49.59 -3.96 -11.38
C LEU A 31 50.51 -2.73 -11.50
N ILE A 32 50.82 -2.07 -10.39
CA ILE A 32 51.62 -0.83 -10.30
C ILE A 32 53.12 -1.14 -10.35
N ARG A 33 53.56 -2.20 -9.65
CA ARG A 33 54.97 -2.60 -9.51
C ARG A 33 55.41 -3.63 -10.55
N SER A 34 54.54 -3.95 -11.53
CA SER A 34 54.93 -4.60 -12.79
C SER A 34 55.87 -3.70 -13.60
N GLY A 35 57.08 -3.48 -13.07
CA GLY A 35 58.24 -3.07 -13.84
C GLY A 35 58.67 -4.25 -14.71
N ARG A 36 59.03 -3.92 -15.96
CA ARG A 36 59.70 -4.68 -17.05
C ARG A 36 59.56 -6.22 -17.18
N ASP A 37 59.42 -6.98 -16.10
CA ASP A 37 59.48 -8.45 -16.03
C ASP A 37 58.13 -9.10 -15.65
N GLY A 38 57.09 -8.31 -15.40
CA GLY A 38 55.73 -8.81 -15.14
C GLY A 38 54.94 -9.14 -16.40
N ASN A 39 53.99 -10.08 -16.27
CA ASN A 39 53.28 -10.71 -17.39
C ASN A 39 52.60 -9.67 -18.32
N PRO A 40 53.11 -9.44 -19.54
CA PRO A 40 52.65 -8.35 -20.42
C PRO A 40 51.21 -8.52 -20.87
N ILE A 41 50.71 -9.76 -20.85
CA ILE A 41 49.35 -10.14 -21.21
C ILE A 41 48.33 -9.50 -20.25
N ILE A 42 48.56 -9.57 -18.93
CA ILE A 42 47.65 -9.02 -17.92
C ILE A 42 47.54 -7.50 -18.07
N ARG A 43 48.66 -6.84 -18.40
CA ARG A 43 48.72 -5.39 -18.64
C ARG A 43 47.90 -5.00 -19.87
N ALA A 44 48.05 -5.75 -20.96
CA ALA A 44 47.30 -5.52 -22.18
C ALA A 44 45.79 -5.75 -21.97
N MET A 45 45.42 -6.83 -21.27
CA MET A 45 44.02 -7.12 -20.96
C MET A 45 43.37 -6.01 -20.13
N PHE A 46 44.05 -5.49 -19.10
CA PHE A 46 43.51 -4.41 -18.27
C PHE A 46 43.37 -3.10 -19.05
N GLY A 47 44.36 -2.76 -19.89
CA GLY A 47 44.31 -1.59 -20.76
C GLY A 47 43.18 -1.65 -21.79
N ILE A 48 43.01 -2.80 -22.45
CA ILE A 48 41.94 -3.02 -23.43
C ILE A 48 40.56 -2.98 -22.76
N LEU A 49 40.40 -3.67 -21.62
CA LEU A 49 39.12 -3.72 -20.91
C LEU A 49 38.70 -2.34 -20.41
N SER A 50 39.62 -1.60 -19.78
CA SER A 50 39.34 -0.25 -19.29
C SER A 50 39.14 0.78 -20.41
N GLY A 51 39.88 0.66 -21.51
CA GLY A 51 39.69 1.47 -22.71
C GLY A 51 38.33 1.24 -23.35
N LEU A 52 37.93 -0.02 -23.57
CA LEU A 52 36.62 -0.38 -24.10
C LEU A 52 35.47 0.11 -23.20
N LEU A 53 35.60 -0.05 -21.88
CA LEU A 53 34.60 0.42 -20.93
C LEU A 53 34.45 1.95 -21.00
N THR A 54 35.56 2.68 -21.00
CA THR A 54 35.56 4.15 -21.07
C THR A 54 35.03 4.65 -22.41
N GLY A 55 35.37 3.97 -23.51
CA GLY A 55 34.86 4.27 -24.86
C GLY A 55 33.35 4.06 -24.97
N ALA A 56 32.82 2.98 -24.39
CA ALA A 56 31.37 2.73 -24.37
C ALA A 56 30.63 3.84 -23.61
N ILE A 57 31.13 4.25 -22.43
CA ILE A 57 30.55 5.36 -21.67
C ILE A 57 30.60 6.66 -22.48
N PHE A 58 31.73 6.94 -23.15
CA PHE A 58 31.88 8.15 -23.95
C PHE A 58 30.93 8.18 -25.17
N LEU A 59 30.69 7.04 -25.81
CA LEU A 59 29.69 6.93 -26.89
C LEU A 59 28.28 7.24 -26.40
N VAL A 60 27.90 6.70 -25.24
CA VAL A 60 26.60 7.00 -24.62
C VAL A 60 26.48 8.49 -24.35
N ILE A 61 27.51 9.12 -23.79
CA ILE A 61 27.50 10.58 -23.54
C ILE A 61 27.38 11.36 -24.84
N LEU A 62 28.17 11.06 -25.87
CA LEU A 62 28.09 11.78 -27.15
C LEU A 62 26.73 11.62 -27.83
N ARG A 63 26.10 10.45 -27.71
CA ARG A 63 24.78 10.22 -28.30
C ARG A 63 23.67 10.91 -27.51
N PHE A 64 23.67 10.78 -26.19
CA PHE A 64 22.56 11.25 -25.34
C PHE A 64 22.70 12.71 -24.91
N SER A 65 23.91 13.24 -24.79
CA SER A 65 24.13 14.64 -24.37
C SER A 65 24.34 15.60 -25.53
N PHE A 66 24.80 15.12 -26.70
CA PHE A 66 25.15 15.98 -27.84
C PHE A 66 24.43 15.61 -29.14
N ASP A 67 23.52 14.63 -29.11
CA ASP A 67 22.71 14.18 -30.26
C ASP A 67 23.50 13.86 -31.55
N TYR A 68 24.78 13.47 -31.43
CA TYR A 68 25.57 13.07 -32.59
C TYR A 68 25.02 11.80 -33.26
N THR A 69 25.13 11.73 -34.59
CA THR A 69 24.77 10.55 -35.38
C THR A 69 25.72 9.39 -35.06
N TYR A 70 25.24 8.13 -35.12
CA TYR A 70 26.02 6.92 -34.79
C TYR A 70 27.38 6.84 -35.51
N LEU A 71 27.45 7.27 -36.78
CA LEU A 71 28.71 7.29 -37.53
C LEU A 71 29.71 8.32 -36.99
N GLN A 72 29.24 9.54 -36.70
CA GLN A 72 30.09 10.62 -36.17
C GLN A 72 30.56 10.31 -34.74
N ALA A 73 29.62 9.90 -33.88
CA ALA A 73 29.95 9.47 -32.51
C ALA A 73 30.90 8.26 -32.52
N GLY A 74 30.67 7.28 -33.41
CA GLY A 74 31.52 6.10 -33.54
C GLY A 74 32.96 6.43 -33.89
N ILE A 75 33.19 7.30 -34.89
CA ILE A 75 34.54 7.71 -35.30
C ILE A 75 35.26 8.41 -34.15
N ILE A 76 34.61 9.38 -33.50
CA ILE A 76 35.20 10.14 -32.38
C ILE A 76 35.53 9.20 -31.21
N THR A 77 34.61 8.29 -30.87
CA THR A 77 34.82 7.32 -29.79
C THR A 77 35.95 6.34 -30.10
N VAL A 78 36.05 5.83 -31.34
CA VAL A 78 37.13 4.91 -31.73
C VAL A 78 38.48 5.60 -31.59
N VAL A 79 38.61 6.82 -32.10
CA VAL A 79 39.84 7.62 -31.99
C VAL A 79 40.19 7.83 -30.52
N TYR A 80 39.25 8.30 -29.70
CA TYR A 80 39.44 8.48 -28.26
C TYR A 80 39.86 7.19 -27.55
N THR A 81 39.18 6.07 -27.84
CA THR A 81 39.46 4.76 -27.22
C THR A 81 40.86 4.27 -27.55
N VAL A 82 41.30 4.45 -28.80
CA VAL A 82 42.67 4.11 -29.22
C VAL A 82 43.69 4.96 -28.45
N PHE A 83 43.48 6.27 -28.31
CA PHE A 83 44.36 7.13 -27.52
C PHE A 83 44.43 6.72 -26.05
N VAL A 84 43.30 6.35 -25.45
CA VAL A 84 43.25 5.86 -24.06
C VAL A 84 43.98 4.52 -23.91
N CYS A 85 43.74 3.57 -24.82
CA CYS A 85 44.44 2.28 -24.83
C CYS A 85 45.95 2.45 -24.96
N ILE A 86 46.42 3.32 -25.85
CA ILE A 86 47.85 3.64 -26.01
C ILE A 86 48.38 4.31 -24.73
N GLY A 87 47.69 5.30 -24.18
CA GLY A 87 48.09 5.98 -22.95
C GLY A 87 48.25 5.02 -21.77
N LEU A 88 47.35 4.05 -21.63
CA LEU A 88 47.41 3.03 -20.57
C LEU A 88 48.45 1.95 -20.85
N ALA A 89 48.77 1.65 -22.11
CA ALA A 89 49.79 0.67 -22.47
C ALA A 89 51.22 1.19 -22.21
N PHE A 90 51.50 2.44 -22.60
CA PHE A 90 52.85 3.01 -22.57
C PHE A 90 53.18 3.78 -21.29
N SER A 91 52.23 4.51 -20.69
CA SER A 91 52.51 5.36 -19.52
C SER A 91 52.34 4.61 -18.20
N SER A 92 53.38 4.59 -17.36
CA SER A 92 53.29 4.09 -15.97
C SER A 92 52.43 5.01 -15.10
N ILE A 93 52.47 6.31 -15.34
CA ILE A 93 51.69 7.31 -14.61
C ILE A 93 50.19 7.11 -14.83
N CYS A 94 49.76 6.94 -16.10
CA CYS A 94 48.35 6.71 -16.41
C CYS A 94 47.84 5.41 -15.79
N ARG A 95 48.67 4.36 -15.75
CA ARG A 95 48.34 3.09 -15.07
C ARG A 95 48.16 3.26 -13.57
N CYS A 96 49.06 3.98 -12.90
CA CYS A 96 48.93 4.28 -11.48
C CYS A 96 47.66 5.08 -11.17
N ILE A 97 47.37 6.10 -11.97
CA ILE A 97 46.18 6.93 -11.80
C ILE A 97 44.92 6.07 -11.94
N MET A 98 44.82 5.21 -12.97
CA MET A 98 43.65 4.33 -13.14
C MET A 98 43.54 3.29 -12.02
N ALA A 99 44.65 2.69 -11.59
CA ALA A 99 44.67 1.73 -10.49
C ALA A 99 44.17 2.34 -9.17
N VAL A 100 44.34 3.65 -8.98
CA VAL A 100 43.83 4.41 -7.83
C VAL A 100 42.41 4.94 -8.09
N LEU A 101 42.04 5.30 -9.31
CA LEU A 101 40.69 5.79 -9.62
C LEU A 101 39.62 4.70 -9.50
N VAL A 102 39.91 3.49 -10.01
CA VAL A 102 38.99 2.34 -9.94
C VAL A 102 38.46 2.10 -8.52
N PRO A 103 39.28 1.93 -7.48
CA PRO A 103 38.77 1.76 -6.11
C PRO A 103 38.09 3.00 -5.58
N ASN A 104 38.55 4.21 -5.94
CA ASN A 104 37.95 5.46 -5.49
C ASN A 104 36.50 5.59 -5.93
N PHE A 105 36.15 5.11 -7.12
CA PHE A 105 34.76 5.05 -7.59
C PHE A 105 33.84 4.19 -6.70
N PHE A 106 34.36 3.12 -6.10
CA PHE A 106 33.59 2.25 -5.21
C PHE A 106 33.47 2.76 -3.77
N THR A 107 34.20 3.82 -3.41
CA THR A 107 34.09 4.48 -2.10
C THR A 107 32.85 5.35 -1.99
N GLY A 108 32.46 5.75 -0.77
CA GLY A 108 31.31 6.64 -0.55
C GLY A 108 31.41 7.96 -1.33
N LYS A 109 32.61 8.53 -1.48
CA LYS A 109 32.84 9.76 -2.25
C LYS A 109 32.71 9.53 -3.76
N GLY A 110 33.23 8.41 -4.25
CA GLY A 110 33.10 8.02 -5.67
C GLY A 110 31.66 7.81 -6.10
N ARG A 111 30.83 7.20 -5.25
CA ARG A 111 29.40 7.00 -5.52
C ARG A 111 28.66 8.31 -5.75
N VAL A 112 28.95 9.35 -4.97
CA VAL A 112 28.33 10.68 -5.15
C VAL A 112 28.68 11.28 -6.51
N ILE A 113 29.94 11.15 -6.94
CA ILE A 113 30.39 11.62 -8.26
C ILE A 113 29.69 10.83 -9.37
N ILE A 114 29.62 9.50 -9.26
CA ILE A 114 28.92 8.65 -10.24
C ILE A 114 27.45 9.02 -10.33
N LEU A 115 26.76 9.17 -9.20
CA LEU A 115 25.36 9.58 -9.16
C LEU A 115 25.14 10.96 -9.80
N SER A 116 26.07 11.89 -9.61
CA SER A 116 26.02 13.22 -10.22
C SER A 116 26.14 13.14 -11.75
N ILE A 117 27.04 12.29 -12.25
CA ILE A 117 27.20 12.05 -13.70
C ILE A 117 25.93 11.42 -14.28
N ILE A 118 25.40 10.37 -13.64
CA ILE A 118 24.14 9.72 -14.06
C ILE A 118 23.00 10.74 -14.11
N PHE A 119 22.89 11.58 -13.08
CA PHE A 119 21.88 12.63 -13.02
C PHE A 119 22.04 13.65 -14.15
N GLY A 120 23.27 14.10 -14.44
CA GLY A 120 23.55 14.98 -15.58
C GLY A 120 23.16 14.37 -16.93
N VAL A 121 23.46 13.08 -17.14
CA VAL A 121 23.05 12.36 -18.36
C VAL A 121 21.53 12.24 -18.44
N MET A 122 20.84 11.95 -17.33
CA MET A 122 19.38 11.87 -17.29
C MET A 122 18.72 13.21 -17.63
N LEU A 123 19.27 14.32 -17.14
CA LEU A 123 18.76 15.67 -17.43
C LEU A 123 18.91 16.06 -18.90
N SER A 124 19.92 15.52 -19.59
CA SER A 124 20.24 15.93 -20.97
C SER A 124 19.26 15.38 -22.01
N GLY A 125 18.45 14.37 -21.70
CA GLY A 125 17.54 13.80 -22.70
C GLY A 125 16.41 12.91 -22.15
N PRO A 126 16.73 11.84 -21.41
CA PRO A 126 15.71 10.89 -20.93
C PRO A 126 14.57 11.53 -20.15
N ILE A 127 14.87 12.51 -19.29
CA ILE A 127 13.86 13.21 -18.48
C ILE A 127 12.87 13.98 -19.35
N ALA A 128 13.33 14.69 -20.38
CA ALA A 128 12.45 15.46 -21.26
C ALA A 128 11.44 14.55 -21.99
N ASN A 129 11.88 13.37 -22.43
CA ASN A 129 11.00 12.39 -23.07
C ASN A 129 9.95 11.82 -22.10
N ILE A 130 10.35 11.50 -20.87
CA ILE A 130 9.42 11.02 -19.84
C ILE A 130 8.40 12.12 -19.49
N SER A 131 8.84 13.37 -19.31
CA SER A 131 7.97 14.50 -19.02
C SER A 131 6.95 14.73 -20.14
N HIS A 132 7.35 14.59 -21.40
CA HIS A 132 6.44 14.67 -22.54
C HIS A 132 5.37 13.57 -22.51
N ASN A 133 5.78 12.31 -22.34
CA ASN A 133 4.83 11.19 -22.25
C ASN A 133 3.90 11.32 -21.04
N PHE A 134 4.41 11.83 -19.93
CA PHE A 134 3.61 12.07 -18.73
C PHE A 134 2.57 13.17 -18.97
N LYS A 135 2.93 14.24 -19.69
CA LYS A 135 2.00 15.30 -20.09
C LYS A 135 0.87 14.75 -20.95
N GLU A 136 1.19 13.95 -21.98
CA GLU A 136 0.18 13.33 -22.84
C GLU A 136 -0.71 12.32 -22.09
N SER A 137 -0.12 11.58 -21.14
CA SER A 137 -0.89 10.72 -20.23
C SER A 137 -1.84 11.56 -19.35
N GLY A 138 -1.36 12.69 -18.83
CA GLY A 138 -2.17 13.63 -18.06
C GLY A 138 -3.32 14.23 -18.86
N ASN A 139 -3.07 14.60 -20.13
CA ASN A 139 -4.12 15.08 -21.04
C ASN A 139 -5.20 14.01 -21.28
N SER A 140 -4.78 12.76 -21.48
CA SER A 140 -5.71 11.62 -21.66
C SER A 140 -6.55 11.35 -20.41
N LEU A 141 -5.94 11.49 -19.22
CA LEU A 141 -6.65 11.39 -17.95
C LEU A 141 -7.63 12.54 -17.75
N ALA A 142 -7.27 13.77 -18.10
CA ALA A 142 -8.18 14.92 -18.04
C ALA A 142 -9.42 14.69 -18.92
N CYS A 143 -9.24 14.23 -20.16
CA CYS A 143 -10.34 13.85 -21.04
C CYS A 143 -11.22 12.74 -20.43
N SER A 144 -10.61 11.74 -19.80
CA SER A 144 -11.34 10.67 -19.12
C SER A 144 -12.17 11.19 -17.95
N ILE A 145 -11.65 12.15 -17.19
CA ILE A 145 -12.36 12.80 -16.09
C ILE A 145 -13.55 13.62 -16.62
N ASP A 146 -13.37 14.38 -17.69
CA ASP A 146 -14.47 15.14 -18.32
C ASP A 146 -15.58 14.23 -18.83
N LEU A 147 -15.21 13.09 -19.42
CA LEU A 147 -16.17 12.08 -19.85
C LEU A 147 -16.94 11.49 -18.65
N ILE A 148 -16.25 11.14 -17.56
CA ILE A 148 -16.88 10.62 -16.34
C ILE A 148 -17.83 11.66 -15.73
N ASN A 149 -17.41 12.92 -15.64
CA ASN A 149 -18.27 14.00 -15.13
C ASN A 149 -19.53 14.16 -15.97
N THR A 150 -19.41 14.11 -17.29
CA THR A 150 -20.54 14.19 -18.20
C THR A 150 -21.49 12.99 -18.02
N GLN A 151 -20.95 11.77 -17.92
CA GLN A 151 -21.75 10.57 -17.66
C GLN A 151 -22.44 10.62 -16.29
N LEU A 152 -21.76 11.13 -15.27
CA LEU A 152 -22.32 11.29 -13.94
C LEU A 152 -23.49 12.28 -13.94
N GLN A 153 -23.40 13.39 -14.67
CA GLN A 153 -24.53 14.32 -14.83
C GLN A 153 -25.72 13.66 -15.52
N VAL A 154 -25.48 12.84 -16.56
CA VAL A 154 -26.56 12.10 -17.23
C VAL A 154 -27.19 11.07 -16.28
N LEU A 155 -26.38 10.37 -15.50
CA LEU A 155 -26.83 9.40 -14.51
C LEU A 155 -27.65 10.07 -13.39
N GLN A 156 -27.19 11.22 -12.88
CA GLN A 156 -27.92 12.01 -11.89
C GLN A 156 -29.31 12.40 -12.41
N ARG A 157 -29.42 12.90 -13.65
CA ARG A 157 -30.71 13.23 -14.25
C ARG A 157 -31.62 12.02 -14.42
N LYS A 158 -31.06 10.88 -14.85
CA LYS A 158 -31.81 9.62 -14.99
C LYS A 158 -32.27 9.05 -13.64
N LEU A 159 -31.55 9.32 -12.56
CA LEU A 159 -31.88 8.83 -11.22
C LEU A 159 -32.79 9.77 -10.44
N GLU A 160 -32.90 11.05 -10.82
CA GLU A 160 -33.74 12.02 -10.12
C GLU A 160 -35.20 11.57 -10.03
N GLU A 161 -35.79 11.15 -11.15
CA GLU A 161 -37.16 10.64 -11.20
C GLU A 161 -37.39 9.39 -10.34
N PRO A 162 -36.66 8.27 -10.54
CA PRO A 162 -36.90 7.07 -9.75
C PRO A 162 -36.59 7.27 -8.25
N VAL A 163 -35.63 8.13 -7.89
CA VAL A 163 -35.35 8.46 -6.49
C VAL A 163 -36.51 9.25 -5.87
N LYS A 164 -37.10 10.21 -6.61
CA LYS A 164 -38.26 10.96 -6.14
C LYS A 164 -39.48 10.06 -5.99
N ASP A 165 -39.74 9.18 -6.95
CA ASP A 165 -40.85 8.23 -6.89
C ASP A 165 -40.70 7.25 -5.73
N MET A 166 -39.49 6.76 -5.49
CA MET A 166 -39.18 5.93 -4.33
C MET A 166 -39.43 6.68 -3.02
N ALA A 167 -39.04 7.95 -2.91
CA ALA A 167 -39.31 8.78 -1.74
C ALA A 167 -40.81 8.98 -1.50
N ILE A 168 -41.59 9.23 -2.56
CA ILE A 168 -43.06 9.33 -2.48
C ILE A 168 -43.67 8.00 -2.03
N TYR A 169 -43.23 6.89 -2.59
CA TYR A 169 -43.71 5.55 -2.21
C TYR A 169 -43.45 5.27 -0.72
N VAL A 170 -42.23 5.56 -0.23
CA VAL A 170 -41.87 5.38 1.19
C VAL A 170 -42.74 6.27 2.10
N ASN A 171 -42.98 7.52 1.73
CA ASN A 171 -43.84 8.41 2.52
C ASN A 171 -45.29 7.94 2.54
N LYS A 172 -45.80 7.41 1.42
CA LYS A 172 -47.14 6.82 1.36
C LYS A 172 -47.25 5.58 2.27
N GLN A 173 -46.23 4.72 2.27
CA GLN A 173 -46.17 3.57 3.17
C GLN A 173 -46.18 4.00 4.65
N LYS A 174 -45.48 5.08 5.00
CA LYS A 174 -45.55 5.65 6.35
C LYS A 174 -46.96 6.11 6.73
N GLU A 175 -47.67 6.81 5.84
CA GLU A 175 -49.02 7.28 6.14
C GLU A 175 -50.00 6.11 6.36
N VAL A 176 -49.89 5.05 5.55
CA VAL A 176 -50.68 3.82 5.74
C VAL A 176 -50.33 3.17 7.07
N LEU A 177 -49.04 3.05 7.37
CA LEU A 177 -48.55 2.47 8.63
C LEU A 177 -49.08 3.23 9.84
N ASP A 178 -49.02 4.57 9.85
CA ASP A 178 -49.53 5.40 10.94
C ASP A 178 -51.05 5.23 11.13
N LYS A 179 -51.81 5.16 10.04
CA LYS A 179 -53.26 4.87 10.10
C LYS A 179 -53.54 3.49 10.69
N THR A 180 -52.79 2.47 10.28
CA THR A 180 -52.92 1.11 10.81
C THR A 180 -52.53 1.05 12.29
N ILE A 181 -51.44 1.71 12.69
CA ILE A 181 -51.02 1.83 14.08
C ILE A 181 -52.10 2.51 14.92
N PHE A 182 -52.67 3.61 14.44
CA PHE A 182 -53.71 4.33 15.17
C PHE A 182 -54.99 3.50 15.33
N ALA A 183 -55.42 2.81 14.27
CA ALA A 183 -56.58 1.93 14.33
C ALA A 183 -56.35 0.75 15.30
N ALA A 184 -55.17 0.12 15.24
CA ALA A 184 -54.79 -0.94 16.17
C ALA A 184 -54.77 -0.43 17.62
N HIS A 185 -54.13 0.72 17.86
CA HIS A 185 -54.06 1.32 19.19
C HIS A 185 -55.45 1.60 19.77
N ARG A 186 -56.36 2.15 18.96
CA ARG A 186 -57.75 2.39 19.38
C ARG A 186 -58.44 1.08 19.81
N SER A 187 -58.31 0.02 19.01
CA SER A 187 -58.89 -1.29 19.34
C SER A 187 -58.31 -1.92 20.61
N ILE A 188 -57.00 -1.72 20.85
CA ILE A 188 -56.32 -2.20 22.06
C ILE A 188 -56.81 -1.44 23.30
N VAL A 189 -56.94 -0.11 23.22
CA VAL A 189 -57.43 0.72 24.33
C VAL A 189 -58.88 0.34 24.68
N GLU A 190 -59.71 0.11 23.67
CA GLU A 190 -61.10 -0.32 23.89
C GLU A 190 -61.15 -1.70 24.57
N ALA A 191 -60.35 -2.66 24.12
CA ALA A 191 -60.24 -3.97 24.77
C ALA A 191 -59.68 -3.90 26.21
N GLN A 192 -58.73 -2.99 26.48
CA GLN A 192 -58.23 -2.77 27.84
C GLN A 192 -59.32 -2.23 28.77
N SER A 193 -60.15 -1.31 28.27
CA SER A 193 -61.24 -0.74 29.07
C SER A 193 -62.29 -1.79 29.47
N THR A 194 -62.64 -2.71 28.57
CA THR A 194 -63.59 -3.80 28.88
C THR A 194 -62.99 -4.82 29.85
N LEU A 195 -61.69 -5.11 29.75
CA LEU A 195 -61.00 -5.95 30.73
C LEU A 195 -60.99 -5.31 32.13
N GLU A 196 -60.83 -4.00 32.22
CA GLU A 196 -60.88 -3.28 33.49
C GLU A 196 -62.29 -3.31 34.12
N GLU A 197 -63.34 -3.13 33.31
CA GLU A 197 -64.74 -3.27 33.76
C GLU A 197 -65.05 -4.69 34.25
N ILE A 198 -64.58 -5.72 33.54
CA ILE A 198 -64.70 -7.12 33.97
C ILE A 198 -63.98 -7.34 35.29
N ASN A 199 -62.75 -6.82 35.44
CA ASN A 199 -61.96 -6.94 36.66
C ASN A 199 -62.68 -6.31 37.87
N GLN A 200 -63.26 -5.12 37.69
CA GLN A 200 -64.04 -4.45 38.75
C GLN A 200 -65.30 -5.23 39.13
N THR A 201 -66.00 -5.81 38.15
CA THR A 201 -67.19 -6.64 38.37
C THR A 201 -66.84 -7.92 39.14
N LEU A 202 -65.72 -8.56 38.80
CA LEU A 202 -65.23 -9.74 39.52
C LEU A 202 -64.85 -9.38 40.96
N ALA A 203 -64.17 -8.24 41.17
CA ALA A 203 -63.78 -7.76 42.49
C ALA A 203 -64.98 -7.45 43.39
N THR A 204 -66.10 -6.98 42.83
CA THR A 204 -67.36 -6.75 43.58
C THR A 204 -68.20 -8.01 43.77
N ALA A 205 -68.19 -8.95 42.82
CA ALA A 205 -68.88 -10.22 42.96
C ALA A 205 -68.20 -11.17 43.96
N GLY A 206 -66.87 -11.13 44.10
CA GLY A 206 -66.10 -11.98 45.00
C GLY A 206 -66.63 -12.02 46.45
N PRO A 207 -66.78 -10.87 47.14
CA PRO A 207 -67.33 -10.82 48.50
C PRO A 207 -68.75 -11.36 48.62
N THR A 208 -69.60 -11.14 47.61
CA THR A 208 -70.98 -11.66 47.62
C THR A 208 -71.03 -13.16 47.44
N LEU A 209 -70.15 -13.72 46.60
CA LEU A 209 -70.04 -15.16 46.40
C LEU A 209 -69.47 -15.85 47.64
N GLU A 210 -68.48 -15.23 48.29
CA GLU A 210 -67.95 -15.69 49.57
C GLU A 210 -69.03 -15.68 50.66
N ALA A 211 -69.81 -14.58 50.76
CA ALA A 211 -70.92 -14.51 51.71
C ALA A 211 -72.00 -15.57 51.44
N LEU A 212 -72.35 -15.81 50.17
CA LEU A 212 -73.32 -16.84 49.78
C LEU A 212 -72.81 -18.25 50.10
N TYR A 213 -71.50 -18.50 49.88
CA TYR A 213 -70.84 -19.76 50.22
C TYR A 213 -70.89 -20.02 51.73
N GLN A 214 -70.62 -19.02 52.57
CA GLN A 214 -70.70 -19.14 54.03
C GLN A 214 -72.12 -19.48 54.51
N VAL A 215 -73.17 -18.89 53.90
CA VAL A 215 -74.56 -19.21 54.24
C VAL A 215 -74.93 -20.63 53.80
N CYS A 216 -74.50 -21.05 52.61
CA CYS A 216 -74.76 -22.39 52.10
C CYS A 216 -74.01 -23.48 52.90
N SER A 217 -72.75 -23.25 53.26
CA SER A 217 -71.95 -24.19 54.07
C SER A 217 -72.55 -24.35 55.47
N GLN A 218 -73.04 -23.25 56.06
CA GLN A 218 -73.72 -23.25 57.36
C GLN A 218 -75.07 -23.99 57.34
N LYS A 219 -75.87 -23.87 56.27
CA LYS A 219 -77.11 -24.65 56.14
C LYS A 219 -76.83 -26.14 55.87
N ARG A 220 -75.77 -26.46 55.11
CA ARG A 220 -75.38 -27.84 54.80
C ARG A 220 -74.97 -28.60 56.07
N SER A 221 -74.28 -27.97 57.02
CA SER A 221 -73.89 -28.60 58.29
C SER A 221 -75.06 -28.81 59.27
N VAL A 222 -76.19 -28.10 59.09
CA VAL A 222 -77.37 -28.19 59.97
C VAL A 222 -78.41 -29.20 59.48
N VAL A 223 -78.53 -29.42 58.17
CA VAL A 223 -79.56 -30.31 57.58
C VAL A 223 -79.09 -31.75 57.41
N PHE A 224 -77.78 -32.03 57.42
CA PHE A 224 -77.25 -33.40 57.38
C PHE A 224 -76.01 -33.56 58.26
N PRO A 225 -76.05 -34.43 59.31
CA PRO A 225 -74.85 -34.88 59.98
C PRO A 225 -74.22 -36.04 59.18
N PHE A 226 -73.10 -35.72 58.52
CA PHE A 226 -72.02 -36.58 57.99
C PHE A 226 -72.33 -37.90 57.25
N ARG A 227 -71.63 -38.08 56.11
CA ARG A 227 -70.54 -39.06 56.07
C ARG A 227 -69.48 -38.66 55.03
N ASP A 228 -68.23 -38.72 55.44
CA ASP A 228 -67.04 -38.62 54.59
C ASP A 228 -67.18 -39.50 53.34
N ILE A 229 -66.93 -38.91 52.18
CA ILE A 229 -66.34 -39.67 51.08
C ILE A 229 -64.89 -39.21 51.05
N GLU A 230 -64.06 -39.98 51.75
CA GLU A 230 -62.68 -40.20 51.33
C GLU A 230 -62.70 -40.52 49.83
N MET A 231 -62.16 -39.62 49.02
CA MET A 231 -61.41 -40.03 47.84
C MET A 231 -60.00 -39.53 48.04
N GLN A 232 -59.19 -40.44 48.58
CA GLN A 232 -57.77 -40.47 48.33
C GLN A 232 -57.52 -40.55 46.81
N PHE A 233 -56.45 -39.86 46.42
CA PHE A 233 -55.80 -39.74 45.10
C PHE A 233 -56.29 -38.63 44.17
#